data_AF-A0A7Y4U6B3-F1
#
_entry.id   AF-A0A7Y4U6B3-F1
#
_cell.length_a   1.000
_cell.length_b   1.000
_cell.length_c   1.000
_cell.angle_alpha   90.00
_cell.angle_beta   90.00
_cell.angle_gamma   90.00
#
_symmetry.space_group_name_H-M   'P 1'
#
loop_
_entity.id
_entity.type
_entity.pdbx_description
1 polymer ?
#
loop_
_entity_poly.entity_id
_entity_poly.type
_entity_poly.pdbx_seq_one_letter_code
_entity_poly.pdbx_strand_id
1 'polypeptide(L)'
;MVVMVLAFLLLLSVPLLVFAEDESVPGGSRIALANFDTDQPLTFPQQWQIHGDEDTARTVYKVVAEEGNQFLRAYADKQDVQIGISRAIKAKEFPHLRWRWRAKQLPTGANERAEKTNDSVASVYVIFDSKLFPRAIKYVWSSSLPIGTRFVSPVYWRSHVVVLQSGLTQVNEWKLETVNFYHDYKALFGSEPSAVLGFAVLTDSDMTSSIAEADYDDFAVLSEAAASAAEGQQETVQLPLAVDSGQ
;
A
#
# COMPACT_ATOMS: atom_id res chain seq x y z
N MET A 1 -63.69 -43.59 14.98
CA MET A 1 -63.45 -42.74 13.79
C MET A 1 -62.74 -41.48 14.23
N VAL A 2 -61.53 -41.30 13.72
CA VAL A 2 -60.56 -40.25 14.09
C VAL A 2 -60.83 -39.01 13.24
N VAL A 3 -60.86 -37.81 13.84
CA VAL A 3 -60.64 -36.54 13.12
C VAL A 3 -59.70 -35.64 13.95
N MET A 4 -58.45 -35.65 13.47
CA MET A 4 -57.37 -34.66 13.52
C MET A 4 -57.70 -33.24 14.03
N VAL A 5 -56.99 -32.80 15.07
CA VAL A 5 -56.77 -31.38 15.38
C VAL A 5 -55.37 -31.02 14.90
N LEU A 6 -55.27 -30.15 13.88
CA LEU A 6 -54.01 -29.56 13.43
C LEU A 6 -53.59 -28.45 14.40
N ALA A 7 -52.49 -28.66 15.11
CA ALA A 7 -51.78 -27.61 15.84
C ALA A 7 -50.66 -27.06 14.94
N PHE A 8 -50.80 -25.79 14.54
CA PHE A 8 -49.74 -25.04 13.87
C PHE A 8 -48.69 -24.61 14.93
N LEU A 9 -47.50 -25.21 14.89
CA LEU A 9 -46.33 -24.75 15.63
C LEU A 9 -45.60 -23.68 14.80
N LEU A 10 -45.76 -22.42 15.21
CA LEU A 10 -44.97 -21.29 14.72
C LEU A 10 -43.54 -21.40 15.30
N LEU A 11 -42.61 -21.93 14.50
CA LEU A 11 -41.17 -21.83 14.75
C LEU A 11 -40.71 -20.42 14.38
N LEU A 12 -40.64 -19.53 15.38
CA LEU A 12 -39.92 -18.27 15.29
C LEU A 12 -38.42 -18.56 15.20
N SER A 13 -37.89 -18.63 13.98
CA SER A 13 -36.45 -18.62 13.75
C SER A 13 -35.93 -17.20 14.06
N VAL A 14 -35.36 -17.02 15.24
CA VAL A 14 -34.53 -15.84 15.51
C VAL A 14 -33.28 -16.00 14.65
N PRO A 15 -32.97 -15.07 13.72
CA PRO A 15 -31.69 -15.12 13.03
C PRO A 15 -30.61 -14.95 14.09
N LEU A 16 -29.75 -15.97 14.23
CA LEU A 16 -28.56 -15.89 15.05
C LEU A 16 -27.69 -14.79 14.42
N LEU A 17 -27.70 -13.62 15.03
CA LEU A 17 -26.78 -12.54 14.67
C LEU A 17 -25.39 -13.06 15.01
N VAL A 18 -24.69 -13.57 14.00
CA VAL A 18 -23.26 -13.85 14.10
C VAL A 18 -22.60 -12.48 14.15
N PHE A 19 -22.36 -11.98 15.36
CA PHE A 19 -21.37 -10.94 15.55
C PHE A 19 -20.05 -11.58 15.13
N ALA A 20 -19.50 -11.14 14.01
CA ALA A 20 -18.08 -11.32 13.77
C ALA A 20 -17.39 -10.64 14.97
N GLU A 21 -16.80 -11.45 15.84
CA GLU A 21 -15.91 -10.94 16.86
C GLU A 21 -14.81 -10.18 16.13
N ASP A 22 -14.83 -8.86 16.27
CA ASP A 22 -13.66 -8.04 16.01
C ASP A 22 -12.58 -8.59 16.94
N GLU A 23 -11.68 -9.43 16.41
CA GLU A 23 -10.51 -9.90 17.12
C GLU A 23 -9.66 -8.66 17.43
N SER A 24 -9.99 -8.04 18.55
CA SER A 24 -9.21 -6.99 19.16
C SER A 24 -7.87 -7.60 19.56
N VAL A 25 -6.87 -7.51 18.67
CA VAL A 25 -5.48 -7.76 19.03
C VAL A 25 -5.11 -6.72 20.10
N PRO A 26 -4.84 -7.11 21.36
CA PRO A 26 -4.60 -6.14 22.42
C PRO A 26 -3.30 -5.38 22.17
N GLY A 27 -3.36 -4.05 22.18
CA GLY A 27 -2.23 -3.15 22.46
C GLY A 27 -1.02 -3.18 21.52
N GLY A 28 -0.90 -2.17 20.65
CA GLY A 28 0.39 -1.72 20.11
C GLY A 28 1.04 -2.55 19.01
N SER A 29 0.31 -3.42 18.30
CA SER A 29 0.90 -4.26 17.23
C SER A 29 0.73 -3.68 15.81
N ARG A 30 -0.10 -2.65 15.65
CA ARG A 30 -0.33 -1.92 14.40
C ARG A 30 -0.45 -0.42 14.68
N ILE A 31 0.20 0.39 13.85
CA ILE A 31 -0.01 1.84 13.82
C ILE A 31 -0.57 2.18 12.44
N ALA A 32 -1.82 2.63 12.38
CA ALA A 32 -2.40 3.15 11.16
C ALA A 32 -1.72 4.47 10.79
N LEU A 33 -1.37 4.62 9.50
CA LEU A 33 -0.77 5.83 8.95
C LEU A 33 -1.81 6.61 8.13
N ALA A 34 -2.55 5.93 7.23
CA ALA A 34 -3.61 6.53 6.43
C ALA A 34 -4.54 5.46 5.84
N ASN A 35 -5.84 5.73 5.85
CA ASN A 35 -6.90 4.98 5.16
C ASN A 35 -7.90 5.89 4.43
N PHE A 36 -7.70 7.22 4.48
CA PHE A 36 -8.47 8.25 3.75
C PHE A 36 -10.00 8.30 4.01
N ASP A 37 -10.56 7.43 4.85
CA ASP A 37 -12.00 7.35 5.13
C ASP A 37 -12.62 8.61 5.73
N THR A 38 -11.82 9.42 6.44
CA THR A 38 -12.28 10.65 7.08
C THR A 38 -12.00 11.90 6.25
N ASP A 39 -11.29 11.75 5.13
CA ASP A 39 -11.00 12.87 4.24
C ASP A 39 -12.23 13.24 3.42
N GLN A 40 -12.28 14.49 2.95
CA GLN A 40 -13.35 14.94 2.06
C GLN A 40 -13.04 14.47 0.63
N PRO A 41 -13.97 13.80 -0.08
CA PRO A 41 -13.78 13.45 -1.48
C PRO A 41 -13.44 14.66 -2.36
N LEU A 42 -12.63 14.41 -3.38
CA LEU A 42 -12.12 15.36 -4.36
C LEU A 42 -11.24 16.47 -3.78
N THR A 43 -10.71 16.27 -2.56
CA THR A 43 -9.78 17.19 -1.91
C THR A 43 -8.41 16.54 -1.70
N PHE A 44 -7.40 17.37 -1.44
CA PHE A 44 -6.08 16.90 -1.05
C PHE A 44 -6.15 16.30 0.38
N PRO A 45 -5.48 15.16 0.66
CA PRO A 45 -5.58 14.50 1.96
C PRO A 45 -5.02 15.34 3.11
N GLN A 46 -5.76 15.46 4.21
CA GLN A 46 -5.53 16.46 5.26
C GLN A 46 -4.24 16.25 6.06
N GLN A 47 -3.81 14.99 6.23
CA GLN A 47 -2.66 14.64 7.06
C GLN A 47 -1.33 14.56 6.30
N TRP A 48 -1.38 14.69 4.98
CA TRP A 48 -0.20 14.55 4.12
C TRP A 48 0.47 15.89 3.87
N GLN A 49 1.79 15.87 3.86
CA GLN A 49 2.66 17.02 3.64
C GLN A 49 3.16 17.00 2.21
N ILE A 50 3.22 18.19 1.60
CA ILE A 50 3.72 18.36 0.24
C ILE A 50 5.24 18.56 0.29
N HIS A 51 5.96 17.83 -0.56
CA HIS A 51 7.40 17.92 -0.73
C HIS A 51 7.72 18.36 -2.16
N GLY A 52 7.41 19.63 -2.46
CA GLY A 52 7.58 20.20 -3.80
C GLY A 52 6.61 21.35 -4.02
N ASP A 53 6.15 21.49 -5.26
CA ASP A 53 5.20 22.52 -5.66
C ASP A 53 3.76 22.21 -5.18
N GLU A 54 3.12 23.18 -4.54
CA GLU A 54 1.79 23.00 -3.93
C GLU A 54 0.68 22.85 -4.97
N ASP A 55 0.72 23.65 -6.04
CA ASP A 55 -0.31 23.63 -7.09
C ASP A 55 -0.27 22.30 -7.87
N THR A 56 0.95 21.80 -8.14
CA THR A 56 1.17 20.48 -8.73
C THR A 56 0.61 19.39 -7.83
N ALA A 57 0.89 19.43 -6.51
CA ALA A 57 0.39 18.41 -5.58
C ALA A 57 -1.12 18.36 -5.49
N ARG A 58 -1.79 19.52 -5.46
CA ARG A 58 -3.26 19.62 -5.45
C ARG A 58 -3.91 19.22 -6.77
N THR A 59 -3.14 19.26 -7.86
CA THR A 59 -3.56 18.76 -9.17
C THR A 59 -3.41 17.23 -9.24
N VAL A 60 -2.28 16.70 -8.80
CA VAL A 60 -1.94 15.27 -8.86
C VAL A 60 -2.79 14.45 -7.90
N TYR A 61 -2.92 14.87 -6.65
CA TYR A 61 -3.46 14.03 -5.57
C TYR A 61 -4.84 14.48 -5.10
N LYS A 62 -5.79 13.53 -5.08
CA LYS A 62 -7.13 13.73 -4.54
C LYS A 62 -7.64 12.47 -3.86
N VAL A 63 -8.38 12.63 -2.78
CA VAL A 63 -9.15 11.52 -2.20
C VAL A 63 -10.37 11.25 -3.09
N VAL A 64 -10.60 9.98 -3.44
CA VAL A 64 -11.70 9.54 -4.30
C VAL A 64 -12.49 8.46 -3.57
N ALA A 65 -13.81 8.47 -3.75
CA ALA A 65 -14.71 7.43 -3.28
C ALA A 65 -15.15 6.54 -4.44
N GLU A 66 -14.99 5.22 -4.31
CA GLU A 66 -15.38 4.21 -5.31
C GLU A 66 -15.77 2.93 -4.56
N GLU A 67 -16.90 2.32 -4.92
CA GLU A 67 -17.38 1.03 -4.35
C GLU A 67 -17.46 0.97 -2.82
N GLY A 68 -17.76 2.09 -2.16
CA GLY A 68 -17.87 2.17 -0.70
C GLY A 68 -16.54 2.31 0.04
N ASN A 69 -15.43 2.43 -0.68
CA ASN A 69 -14.11 2.75 -0.14
C ASN A 69 -13.69 4.19 -0.47
N GLN A 70 -12.85 4.81 0.36
CA GLN A 70 -12.18 6.07 0.05
C GLN A 70 -10.68 5.87 0.04
N PHE A 71 -10.00 6.39 -0.97
CA PHE A 71 -8.56 6.20 -1.14
C PHE A 71 -7.93 7.41 -1.84
N LEU A 72 -6.61 7.47 -1.81
CA LEU A 72 -5.84 8.49 -2.51
C LEU A 72 -5.65 8.10 -3.98
N ARG A 73 -6.16 8.91 -4.90
CA ARG A 73 -5.82 8.84 -6.33
C ARG A 73 -4.71 9.83 -6.65
N ALA A 74 -3.73 9.37 -7.43
CA ALA A 74 -2.68 10.18 -8.02
C ALA A 74 -2.78 10.11 -9.54
N TYR A 75 -2.88 11.27 -10.19
CA TYR A 75 -2.86 11.42 -11.64
C TYR A 75 -1.76 12.41 -12.05
N ALA A 76 -0.70 11.90 -12.66
CA ALA A 76 0.41 12.69 -13.16
C ALA A 76 0.37 12.73 -14.68
N ASP A 77 0.39 13.93 -15.26
CA ASP A 77 0.54 14.19 -16.70
C ASP A 77 1.76 15.10 -16.86
N LYS A 78 2.89 14.51 -17.23
CA LYS A 78 4.19 15.20 -17.44
C LYS A 78 4.69 15.99 -16.23
N GLN A 79 4.39 15.49 -15.04
CA GLN A 79 4.73 16.15 -13.78
C GLN A 79 5.05 15.11 -12.71
N ASP A 80 5.71 15.57 -11.66
CA ASP A 80 6.00 14.82 -10.46
C ASP A 80 5.84 15.73 -9.23
N VAL A 81 5.39 15.16 -8.13
CA VAL A 81 5.46 15.80 -6.81
C VAL A 81 5.27 14.74 -5.74
N GLN A 82 6.16 14.73 -4.76
CA GLN A 82 6.09 13.79 -3.66
C GLN A 82 5.21 14.36 -2.54
N ILE A 83 4.40 13.50 -1.93
CA ILE A 83 3.67 13.81 -0.70
C ILE A 83 3.95 12.75 0.35
N GLY A 84 3.91 13.10 1.64
CA GLY A 84 4.24 12.14 2.70
C GLY A 84 3.69 12.45 4.07
N ILE A 85 3.84 11.49 4.97
CA ILE A 85 3.49 11.61 6.39
C ILE A 85 4.79 11.56 7.20
N SER A 86 5.05 12.64 7.93
CA SER A 86 6.11 12.68 8.93
C SER A 86 5.70 11.90 10.18
N ARG A 87 6.22 10.68 10.33
CA ARG A 87 5.96 9.81 11.49
C ARG A 87 7.24 9.13 11.93
N ALA A 88 7.77 9.57 13.07
CA ALA A 88 8.90 8.91 13.69
C ALA A 88 8.48 7.56 14.26
N ILE A 89 9.12 6.48 13.80
CA ILE A 89 8.92 5.14 14.35
C ILE A 89 10.27 4.47 14.63
N LYS A 90 10.27 3.56 15.61
CA LYS A 90 11.42 2.70 15.87
C LYS A 90 11.33 1.48 14.98
N ALA A 91 12.22 1.39 13.99
CA ALA A 91 12.23 0.32 13.00
C ALA A 91 12.29 -1.10 13.61
N LYS A 92 12.93 -1.27 14.77
CA LYS A 92 12.99 -2.58 15.46
C LYS A 92 11.67 -2.98 16.13
N GLU A 93 10.84 -2.02 16.52
CA GLU A 93 9.55 -2.29 17.17
C GLU A 93 8.45 -2.49 16.11
N PHE A 94 8.51 -1.74 15.00
CA PHE A 94 7.58 -1.82 13.88
C PHE A 94 8.34 -1.97 12.54
N PRO A 95 8.90 -3.15 12.23
CA PRO A 95 9.78 -3.34 11.07
C PRO A 95 9.05 -3.47 9.74
N HIS A 96 7.71 -3.62 9.77
CA HIS A 96 6.91 -3.86 8.58
C HIS A 96 6.12 -2.63 8.17
N LEU A 97 6.12 -2.33 6.87
CA LEU A 97 5.19 -1.40 6.24
C LEU A 97 4.19 -2.21 5.42
N ARG A 98 2.90 -1.93 5.61
CA ARG A 98 1.79 -2.52 4.87
C ARG A 98 0.95 -1.43 4.22
N TRP A 99 0.55 -1.63 2.97
CA TRP A 99 -0.33 -0.72 2.23
C TRP A 99 -1.01 -1.44 1.08
N ARG A 100 -2.03 -0.80 0.50
CA ARG A 100 -2.60 -1.19 -0.78
C ARG A 100 -2.26 -0.16 -1.85
N TRP A 101 -2.05 -0.63 -3.06
CA TRP A 101 -1.96 0.21 -4.24
C TRP A 101 -2.64 -0.44 -5.44
N ARG A 102 -2.97 0.36 -6.43
CA ARG A 102 -3.57 -0.09 -7.70
C ARG A 102 -3.00 0.75 -8.82
N ALA A 103 -2.27 0.14 -9.74
CA ALA A 103 -1.85 0.81 -10.96
C ALA A 103 -3.06 0.99 -11.90
N LYS A 104 -3.20 2.15 -12.51
CA LYS A 104 -4.28 2.48 -13.47
C LYS A 104 -3.72 2.72 -14.87
N GLN A 105 -2.67 3.55 -14.97
CA GLN A 105 -1.98 3.85 -16.22
C GLN A 105 -0.49 3.98 -15.97
N LEU A 106 0.32 3.24 -16.74
CA LEU A 106 1.77 3.20 -16.56
C LEU A 106 2.46 4.23 -17.48
N PRO A 107 3.50 4.93 -16.98
CA PRO A 107 4.27 5.86 -17.80
C PRO A 107 4.96 5.12 -18.95
N THR A 108 4.77 5.63 -20.17
CA THR A 108 5.21 4.97 -21.40
C THR A 108 6.73 5.12 -21.56
N GLY A 109 7.43 4.01 -21.76
CA GLY A 109 8.89 4.01 -21.92
C GLY A 109 9.66 4.17 -20.62
N ALA A 110 8.98 4.14 -19.47
CA ALA A 110 9.62 4.25 -18.17
C ALA A 110 10.57 3.09 -17.86
N ASN A 111 11.72 3.46 -17.29
CA ASN A 111 12.76 2.58 -16.80
C ASN A 111 13.54 3.30 -15.70
N GLU A 112 13.31 2.88 -14.46
CA GLU A 112 13.86 3.49 -13.24
C GLU A 112 15.38 3.36 -13.13
N ARG A 113 16.03 2.53 -13.96
CA ARG A 113 17.50 2.43 -14.02
C ARG A 113 18.16 3.54 -14.83
N ALA A 114 17.39 4.28 -15.62
CA ALA A 114 17.90 5.37 -16.43
C ALA A 114 17.33 6.71 -15.95
N GLU A 115 18.21 7.66 -15.65
CA GLU A 115 17.86 8.98 -15.12
C GLU A 115 16.78 9.69 -15.93
N LYS A 116 16.87 9.64 -17.27
CA LYS A 116 15.95 10.32 -18.19
C LYS A 116 14.60 9.62 -18.38
N THR A 117 14.39 8.46 -17.77
CA THR A 117 13.14 7.69 -17.87
C THR A 117 12.73 7.17 -16.51
N ASN A 118 13.15 7.83 -15.43
CA ASN A 118 13.02 7.34 -14.06
C ASN A 118 11.63 7.60 -13.46
N ASP A 119 10.61 7.24 -14.22
CA ASP A 119 9.21 7.32 -13.81
C ASP A 119 8.70 5.95 -13.36
N SER A 120 7.71 5.97 -12.50
CA SER A 120 7.06 4.80 -11.93
C SER A 120 5.57 5.07 -11.75
N VAL A 121 4.72 4.10 -12.08
CA VAL A 121 3.27 4.31 -11.94
C VAL A 121 2.87 4.56 -10.49
N ALA A 122 3.51 3.84 -9.58
CA ALA A 122 3.31 4.01 -8.16
C ALA A 122 4.61 3.75 -7.41
N SER A 123 4.86 4.54 -6.39
CA SER A 123 5.99 4.29 -5.50
C SER A 123 5.68 4.69 -4.07
N VAL A 124 6.25 3.92 -3.13
CA VAL A 124 6.13 4.12 -1.69
C VAL A 124 7.52 4.18 -1.09
N TYR A 125 7.75 5.18 -0.26
CA TYR A 125 9.05 5.45 0.34
C TYR A 125 9.01 5.19 1.84
N VAL A 126 10.10 4.62 2.35
CA VAL A 126 10.47 4.72 3.76
C VAL A 126 11.71 5.62 3.86
N ILE A 127 11.63 6.65 4.69
CA ILE A 127 12.65 7.71 4.80
C ILE A 127 13.38 7.56 6.14
N PHE A 128 14.71 7.58 6.12
CA PHE A 128 15.55 7.22 7.27
C PHE A 128 16.60 8.29 7.64
N ASP A 129 17.01 8.23 8.90
CA ASP A 129 18.16 8.85 9.55
C ASP A 129 18.21 10.39 9.64
N SER A 130 18.35 11.09 8.50
CA SER A 130 18.69 12.51 8.46
C SER A 130 17.67 13.30 7.67
N LYS A 131 17.23 14.45 8.21
CA LYS A 131 16.32 15.35 7.50
C LYS A 131 16.98 16.05 6.31
N LEU A 132 18.29 16.29 6.37
CA LEU A 132 19.01 17.03 5.33
C LEU A 132 19.48 16.11 4.19
N PHE A 133 19.93 14.91 4.54
CA PHE A 133 20.40 13.91 3.57
C PHE A 133 19.84 12.53 3.93
N PRO A 134 18.53 12.30 3.76
CA PRO A 134 17.89 11.06 4.15
C PRO A 134 18.48 9.86 3.40
N ARG A 135 18.47 8.69 4.02
CA ARG A 135 18.47 7.43 3.28
C ARG A 135 17.03 7.09 2.94
N ALA A 136 16.78 6.44 1.81
CA ALA A 136 15.43 6.04 1.45
C ALA A 136 15.41 4.67 0.78
N ILE A 137 14.31 3.94 0.99
CA ILE A 137 13.96 2.80 0.15
C ILE A 137 12.71 3.20 -0.63
N LYS A 138 12.78 3.20 -1.96
CA LYS A 138 11.67 3.43 -2.90
C LYS A 138 11.16 2.06 -3.37
N TYR A 139 10.02 1.62 -2.87
CA TYR A 139 9.31 0.45 -3.40
C TYR A 139 8.48 0.88 -4.60
N VAL A 140 8.58 0.17 -5.73
CA VAL A 140 7.93 0.60 -6.98
C VAL A 140 7.05 -0.48 -7.59
N TRP A 141 5.99 -0.03 -8.23
CA TRP A 141 5.37 -0.72 -9.34
C TRP A 141 6.00 -0.18 -10.64
N SER A 142 6.78 -1.02 -11.31
CA SER A 142 7.55 -0.60 -12.50
C SER A 142 6.79 -0.83 -13.80
N SER A 143 7.12 -0.04 -14.83
CA SER A 143 6.66 -0.30 -16.20
C SER A 143 7.42 -1.41 -16.92
N SER A 144 8.67 -1.65 -16.55
CA SER A 144 9.57 -2.49 -17.36
C SER A 144 10.55 -3.37 -16.57
N LEU A 145 10.86 -3.02 -15.33
CA LEU A 145 11.85 -3.77 -14.54
C LEU A 145 11.23 -5.03 -13.93
N PRO A 146 11.94 -6.18 -13.90
CA PRO A 146 11.43 -7.39 -13.26
C PRO A 146 11.14 -7.21 -11.77
N ILE A 147 10.10 -7.88 -11.27
CA ILE A 147 9.82 -7.99 -9.83
C ILE A 147 11.05 -8.57 -9.10
N GLY A 148 11.34 -8.03 -7.92
CA GLY A 148 12.50 -8.40 -7.10
C GLY A 148 13.80 -7.67 -7.49
N THR A 149 13.77 -6.85 -8.55
CA THR A 149 14.93 -6.03 -8.92
C THR A 149 15.27 -5.02 -7.81
N ARG A 150 16.57 -4.92 -7.47
CA ARG A 150 17.09 -3.98 -6.46
C ARG A 150 18.30 -3.21 -7.02
N PHE A 151 18.37 -1.91 -6.79
CA PHE A 151 19.49 -1.07 -7.24
C PHE A 151 19.54 0.29 -6.54
N VAL A 152 20.68 0.97 -6.61
CA VAL A 152 20.82 2.37 -6.17
C VAL A 152 20.18 3.27 -7.22
N SER A 153 19.35 4.22 -6.79
CA SER A 153 18.68 5.16 -7.68
C SER A 153 19.69 5.99 -8.49
N PRO A 154 19.51 6.13 -9.81
CA PRO A 154 20.39 6.97 -10.64
C PRO A 154 20.18 8.48 -10.39
N VAL A 155 19.04 8.88 -9.82
CA VAL A 155 18.72 10.30 -9.53
C VAL A 155 19.11 10.72 -8.10
N TYR A 156 19.13 9.78 -7.16
CA TYR A 156 19.48 10.07 -5.77
C TYR A 156 20.29 8.93 -5.13
N TRP A 157 21.59 9.16 -4.98
CA TRP A 157 22.57 8.15 -4.56
C TRP A 157 22.34 7.54 -3.16
N ARG A 158 21.50 8.15 -2.31
CA ARG A 158 21.14 7.61 -0.97
C ARG A 158 19.80 6.87 -0.96
N SER A 159 19.15 6.73 -2.12
CA SER A 159 17.95 5.93 -2.28
C SER A 159 18.24 4.62 -2.98
N HIS A 160 17.68 3.54 -2.46
CA HIS A 160 17.61 2.26 -3.14
C HIS A 160 16.20 2.02 -3.65
N VAL A 161 16.09 1.50 -4.88
CA VAL A 161 14.84 1.10 -5.49
C VAL A 161 14.65 -0.41 -5.32
N VAL A 162 13.44 -0.82 -4.96
CA VAL A 162 13.02 -2.23 -4.87
C VAL A 162 11.73 -2.40 -5.68
N VAL A 163 11.77 -3.24 -6.71
CA VAL A 163 10.58 -3.50 -7.56
C VAL A 163 9.72 -4.57 -6.91
N LEU A 164 8.50 -4.21 -6.51
CA LEU A 164 7.53 -5.14 -5.90
C LEU A 164 6.51 -5.64 -6.92
N GLN A 165 6.08 -4.76 -7.83
CA GLN A 165 5.15 -5.09 -8.91
C GLN A 165 5.71 -4.60 -10.24
N SER A 166 5.27 -5.19 -11.35
CA SER A 166 5.74 -4.79 -12.67
C SER A 166 4.73 -5.07 -13.78
N GLY A 167 4.71 -4.16 -14.75
CA GLY A 167 3.96 -4.31 -15.99
C GLY A 167 2.45 -4.23 -15.83
N LEU A 168 1.75 -4.66 -16.88
CA LEU A 168 0.32 -4.42 -17.08
C LEU A 168 -0.60 -5.53 -16.56
N THR A 169 -0.06 -6.66 -16.12
CA THR A 169 -0.84 -7.89 -15.87
C THR A 169 -1.88 -7.74 -14.76
N GLN A 170 -1.68 -6.84 -13.79
CA GLN A 170 -2.57 -6.64 -12.64
C GLN A 170 -3.05 -5.19 -12.51
N VAL A 171 -3.08 -4.46 -13.63
CA VAL A 171 -3.58 -3.09 -13.68
C VAL A 171 -5.08 -3.10 -13.40
N ASN A 172 -5.55 -2.09 -12.66
CA ASN A 172 -6.89 -1.98 -12.08
C ASN A 172 -7.22 -2.99 -10.97
N GLU A 173 -6.26 -3.80 -10.52
CA GLU A 173 -6.42 -4.65 -9.33
C GLU A 173 -5.74 -4.03 -8.12
N TRP A 174 -6.42 -4.03 -6.97
CA TRP A 174 -5.80 -3.68 -5.70
C TRP A 174 -4.82 -4.78 -5.27
N LYS A 175 -3.59 -4.38 -4.96
CA LYS A 175 -2.55 -5.26 -4.42
C LYS A 175 -2.21 -4.80 -3.01
N LEU A 176 -2.30 -5.74 -2.05
CA LEU A 176 -1.79 -5.54 -0.70
C LEU A 176 -0.31 -5.93 -0.67
N GLU A 177 0.53 -5.02 -0.21
CA GLU A 177 1.95 -5.25 0.01
C GLU A 177 2.24 -5.23 1.51
N THR A 178 3.14 -6.11 1.95
CA THR A 178 3.75 -6.05 3.28
C THR A 178 5.24 -6.29 3.12
N VAL A 179 6.07 -5.33 3.54
CA VAL A 179 7.53 -5.43 3.42
C VAL A 179 8.19 -5.25 4.78
N ASN A 180 9.24 -6.01 5.04
CA ASN A 180 10.12 -5.79 6.19
C ASN A 180 11.19 -4.76 5.83
N PHE A 181 10.86 -3.48 5.96
CA PHE A 181 11.77 -2.40 5.57
C PHE A 181 13.02 -2.33 6.45
N TYR A 182 12.97 -2.83 7.69
CA TYR A 182 14.16 -2.90 8.54
C TYR A 182 15.18 -3.92 8.01
N HIS A 183 14.71 -5.09 7.58
CA HIS A 183 15.55 -6.10 6.95
C HIS A 183 16.09 -5.63 5.60
N ASP A 184 15.23 -5.06 4.75
CA ASP A 184 15.66 -4.52 3.46
C ASP A 184 16.69 -3.40 3.64
N TYR A 185 16.51 -2.53 4.63
CA TYR A 185 17.49 -1.51 4.95
C TYR A 185 18.87 -2.10 5.26
N LYS A 186 18.93 -3.13 6.11
CA LYS A 186 20.20 -3.79 6.45
C LYS A 186 20.85 -4.42 5.23
N ALA A 187 20.07 -5.05 4.37
CA ALA A 187 20.57 -5.69 3.15
C ALA A 187 21.09 -4.65 2.13
N LEU A 188 20.42 -3.51 2.00
CA LEU A 188 20.73 -2.50 1.00
C LEU A 188 21.86 -1.55 1.43
N PHE A 189 21.89 -1.18 2.72
CA PHE A 189 22.83 -0.18 3.24
C PHE A 189 23.96 -0.75 4.10
N GLY A 190 23.92 -2.04 4.46
CA GLY A 190 24.97 -2.69 5.26
C GLY A 190 25.05 -2.22 6.71
N SER A 191 24.06 -1.46 7.19
CA SER A 191 23.99 -0.94 8.57
C SER A 191 22.57 -1.02 9.11
N GLU A 192 22.40 -0.79 10.42
CA GLU A 192 21.06 -0.57 10.97
C GLU A 192 20.59 0.87 10.71
N PRO A 193 19.26 1.11 10.56
CA PRO A 193 18.72 2.46 10.50
C PRO A 193 18.75 3.10 11.89
N SER A 194 19.10 4.39 11.97
CA SER A 194 19.10 5.11 13.25
C SER A 194 17.69 5.58 13.63
N ALA A 195 16.90 5.99 12.64
CA ALA A 195 15.50 6.38 12.79
C ALA A 195 14.75 6.22 11.46
N VAL A 196 13.44 5.95 11.53
CA VAL A 196 12.51 6.21 10.42
C VAL A 196 11.90 7.58 10.66
N LEU A 197 11.96 8.44 9.65
CA LEU A 197 11.47 9.82 9.71
C LEU A 197 10.02 9.93 9.21
N GLY A 198 9.63 9.07 8.29
CA GLY A 198 8.30 9.08 7.70
C GLY A 198 8.21 8.22 6.45
N PHE A 199 7.06 8.38 5.80
CA PHE A 199 6.65 7.64 4.62
C PHE A 199 6.18 8.60 3.54
N ALA A 200 6.39 8.27 2.28
CA ALA A 200 5.92 9.12 1.18
C ALA A 200 5.43 8.27 0.01
N VAL A 201 4.68 8.90 -0.88
CA VAL A 201 4.27 8.31 -2.15
C VAL A 201 4.66 9.22 -3.30
N LEU A 202 4.89 8.62 -4.46
CA LEU A 202 5.10 9.35 -5.71
C LEU A 202 4.54 8.54 -6.88
N THR A 203 3.67 9.19 -7.65
CA THR A 203 3.34 8.82 -9.02
C THR A 203 3.93 9.90 -9.92
N ASP A 204 4.87 9.52 -10.78
CA ASP A 204 5.71 10.42 -11.59
C ASP A 204 5.64 10.06 -13.08
N SER A 205 5.74 11.09 -13.93
CA SER A 205 5.59 10.98 -15.39
C SER A 205 6.32 12.08 -16.18
N ASP A 206 7.11 12.91 -15.50
CA ASP A 206 7.80 14.07 -16.06
C ASP A 206 8.96 13.65 -16.96
N MET A 207 9.76 12.67 -16.53
CA MET A 207 10.98 12.24 -17.24
C MET A 207 10.64 11.58 -18.58
N THR A 208 9.58 10.77 -18.63
CA THR A 208 9.06 10.16 -19.85
C THR A 208 8.13 11.09 -20.64
N SER A 209 7.77 12.25 -20.07
CA SER A 209 6.79 13.18 -20.64
C SER A 209 5.49 12.47 -21.05
N SER A 210 5.00 11.57 -20.19
CA SER A 210 3.82 10.75 -20.42
C SER A 210 2.78 10.92 -19.31
N ILE A 211 1.96 9.89 -19.05
CA ILE A 211 0.93 9.90 -18.00
C ILE A 211 1.16 8.70 -17.10
N ALA A 212 1.02 8.92 -15.79
CA ALA A 212 0.98 7.88 -14.77
C ALA A 212 -0.25 8.09 -13.87
N GLU A 213 -0.97 7.01 -13.58
CA GLU A 213 -2.12 7.05 -12.68
C GLU A 213 -2.08 5.83 -11.75
N ALA A 214 -2.26 6.08 -10.46
CA ALA A 214 -2.34 5.05 -9.43
C ALA A 214 -3.23 5.46 -8.27
N ASP A 215 -3.73 4.45 -7.56
CA ASP A 215 -4.43 4.63 -6.28
C ASP A 215 -3.60 4.04 -5.13
N TYR A 216 -3.74 4.61 -3.94
CA TYR A 216 -3.05 4.21 -2.70
C TYR A 216 -4.00 4.20 -1.51
N ASP A 217 -3.84 3.21 -0.63
CA ASP A 217 -4.73 3.05 0.52
C ASP A 217 -4.10 2.23 1.66
N ASP A 218 -4.76 2.23 2.83
CA ASP A 218 -4.52 1.33 3.97
C ASP A 218 -3.08 1.24 4.50
N PHE A 219 -2.38 2.36 4.53
CA PHE A 219 -1.04 2.44 5.09
C PHE A 219 -1.03 2.16 6.59
N ALA A 220 -0.17 1.24 7.00
CA ALA A 220 0.09 0.96 8.39
C ALA A 220 1.52 0.41 8.59
N VAL A 221 2.05 0.59 9.79
CA VAL A 221 3.22 -0.18 10.23
C VAL A 221 2.84 -1.22 11.26
N LEU A 222 3.50 -2.36 11.19
CA LEU A 222 3.19 -3.54 11.99
C LEU A 222 4.41 -3.97 12.81
N SER A 223 4.16 -4.47 14.01
CA SER A 223 5.14 -5.26 14.75
C SER A 223 5.39 -6.59 14.02
N GLU A 224 6.46 -7.29 14.39
CA GLU A 224 6.76 -8.63 13.87
C GLU A 224 5.57 -9.59 14.07
N ALA A 225 5.00 -9.61 15.28
CA ALA A 225 3.89 -10.49 15.63
C ALA A 225 2.62 -10.21 14.79
N ALA A 226 2.30 -8.94 14.54
CA ALA A 226 1.14 -8.58 13.70
C ALA A 226 1.36 -8.91 12.22
N ALA A 227 2.58 -8.79 11.71
CA ALA A 227 2.89 -9.17 10.33
C ALA A 227 2.72 -10.68 10.13
N SER A 228 3.31 -11.51 11.01
CA SER A 228 3.18 -12.97 10.92
C SER A 228 1.73 -13.46 11.06
N ALA A 229 0.94 -12.82 11.93
CA ALA A 229 -0.49 -13.15 12.07
C ALA A 229 -1.29 -12.84 10.78
N ALA A 230 -0.97 -11.73 10.10
CA ALA A 230 -1.65 -11.35 8.87
C ALA A 230 -1.30 -12.28 7.69
N GLU A 231 -0.06 -12.77 7.61
CA GLU A 231 0.37 -13.75 6.60
C GLU A 231 -0.34 -15.10 6.78
N GLY A 232 -0.42 -15.60 8.01
CA GLY A 232 -1.11 -16.87 8.31
C GLY A 232 -2.60 -16.83 7.95
N GLN A 233 -3.28 -15.69 8.10
CA GLN A 233 -4.68 -15.53 7.68
C GLN A 233 -4.85 -15.54 6.16
N GLN A 234 -3.87 -15.05 5.39
CA GLN A 234 -3.91 -15.09 3.91
C GLN A 234 -3.71 -16.49 3.35
N GLU A 235 -2.82 -17.30 3.94
CA GLU A 235 -2.61 -18.70 3.52
C GLU A 235 -3.82 -19.58 3.84
N THR A 236 -4.51 -19.33 4.97
CA THR A 236 -5.66 -20.14 5.39
C THR A 236 -6.87 -19.98 4.46
N VAL A 237 -6.99 -18.84 3.76
CA VAL A 237 -8.08 -18.56 2.81
C VAL A 237 -7.84 -19.19 1.43
N GLN A 238 -6.61 -19.61 1.11
CA GLN A 238 -6.22 -20.09 -0.23
C GLN A 238 -6.29 -21.61 -0.46
N LEU A 239 -6.79 -22.41 0.50
CA LEU A 239 -7.04 -23.85 0.27
C LEU A 239 -8.45 -24.10 -0.26
N PRO A 240 -8.67 -24.33 -1.58
CA PRO A 240 -9.91 -24.95 -2.01
C PRO A 240 -9.91 -26.42 -1.55
N LEU A 241 -11.00 -26.83 -0.91
CA LEU A 241 -11.32 -28.24 -0.67
C LEU A 241 -11.22 -28.99 -2.00
N ALA A 242 -10.24 -29.88 -2.11
CA ALA A 242 -10.20 -30.86 -3.18
C ALA A 242 -11.48 -31.72 -3.07
N VAL A 243 -12.44 -31.47 -3.96
CA VAL A 243 -13.57 -32.37 -4.16
C VAL A 243 -13.01 -33.60 -4.84
N ASP A 244 -12.84 -34.66 -4.05
CA ASP A 244 -12.65 -36.02 -4.51
C ASP A 244 -13.84 -36.39 -5.41
N SER A 245 -13.63 -36.36 -6.72
CA SER A 245 -14.58 -36.88 -7.71
C SER A 245 -14.28 -38.35 -7.93
N GLY A 246 -14.58 -39.15 -6.92
CA GLY A 246 -14.77 -40.58 -7.08
C GLY A 246 -16.14 -40.84 -7.71
N GLN A 247 -16.17 -41.12 -9.02
CA GLN A 247 -17.08 -42.08 -9.66
C GLN A 247 -16.65 -42.39 -11.10
#